data_AF-A0A421JJP1-F1
#
_entry.id   AF-A0A421JJP1-F1
#
_cell.length_a   1.000
_cell.length_b   1.000
_cell.length_c   1.000
_cell.angle_alpha   90.00
_cell.angle_beta   90.00
_cell.angle_gamma   90.00
#
_symmetry.space_group_name_H-M   'P 1'
#
loop_
_entity.id
_entity.type
_entity.pdbx_description
1 polymer ?
#
loop_
_entity_poly.entity_id
_entity_poly.type
_entity_poly.pdbx_seq_one_letter_code
_entity_poly.pdbx_strand_id
1 'polypeptide(L)'
;MKYYYLLFFAALKFGLCASVAGGISYEDSIAAVLQNHLDPNDNSSGVAWFNATNYPLDHFGFEESGEYGIYTYTSLNYLTEVANLATYAASKGFYGDVVLLFYKFIYAGDKDNTAFNSSSDMVLDIGERLRNNKRDSSDLLDVLMNSSSCDEVKRVFELAADAPPLRIEKRASSITCDKRHQANKSDCYSLLHAIDADHSWKSGGPRHIQYRGCFVSWSKDATFQVRHLYNAGVSCYNVCATGNKVSCKARGVELNGHMVGQCLSDRAKGC
;
A
#
# COMPACT_ATOMS: atom_id res chain seq x y z
N MET A 1 -33.35 -14.53 2.50
CA MET A 1 -32.17 -13.76 2.08
C MET A 1 -31.08 -13.93 3.14
N LYS A 2 -30.43 -15.09 3.16
CA LYS A 2 -29.43 -15.46 4.16
C LYS A 2 -28.51 -16.51 3.53
N TYR A 3 -27.20 -16.27 3.62
CA TYR A 3 -26.05 -17.15 3.34
C TYR A 3 -25.65 -17.44 1.88
N TYR A 4 -24.80 -16.58 1.32
CA TYR A 4 -23.87 -16.88 0.20
C TYR A 4 -22.54 -16.10 0.38
N TYR A 5 -21.91 -16.21 1.56
CA TYR A 5 -20.66 -15.48 1.86
C TYR A 5 -19.49 -16.37 2.30
N LEU A 6 -19.56 -17.69 2.09
CA LEU A 6 -18.61 -18.63 2.71
C LEU A 6 -17.79 -19.50 1.75
N LEU A 7 -17.74 -19.19 0.45
CA LEU A 7 -16.94 -19.95 -0.52
C LEU A 7 -16.36 -19.09 -1.66
N PHE A 8 -15.65 -17.99 -1.35
CA PHE A 8 -14.83 -17.29 -2.36
C PHE A 8 -13.33 -17.51 -2.21
N PHE A 9 -12.86 -18.17 -1.14
CA PHE A 9 -11.44 -18.50 -0.95
C PHE A 9 -11.04 -19.91 -1.45
N ALA A 10 -11.97 -20.69 -2.01
CA ALA A 10 -11.67 -22.08 -2.44
C ALA A 10 -12.03 -22.40 -3.90
N ALA A 11 -12.45 -21.44 -4.71
CA ALA A 11 -12.84 -21.71 -6.10
C ALA A 11 -12.62 -20.50 -7.01
N LEU A 12 -11.39 -20.00 -7.06
CA LEU A 12 -10.95 -19.20 -8.18
C LEU A 12 -10.69 -20.15 -9.37
N LYS A 13 -11.78 -20.57 -10.03
CA LYS A 13 -11.73 -21.16 -11.38
C LYS A 13 -11.84 -20.01 -12.36
N PHE A 14 -10.68 -19.56 -12.82
CA PHE A 14 -10.53 -18.48 -13.76
C PHE A 14 -10.71 -18.98 -15.20
N GLY A 15 -11.41 -18.18 -16.00
CA GLY A 15 -11.60 -18.41 -17.42
C GLY A 15 -12.05 -17.14 -18.11
N LEU A 16 -11.09 -16.45 -18.74
CA LEU A 16 -11.06 -16.16 -20.19
C LEU A 16 -9.81 -15.33 -20.56
N CYS A 17 -8.67 -16.00 -20.61
CA CYS A 17 -7.79 -16.05 -21.78
C CYS A 17 -7.11 -17.44 -21.79
N ALA A 18 -7.50 -18.30 -22.74
CA ALA A 18 -6.98 -19.65 -23.02
C ALA A 18 -6.68 -20.57 -21.80
N SER A 19 -7.65 -21.44 -21.48
CA SER A 19 -7.50 -22.52 -20.50
C SER A 19 -6.59 -23.65 -21.00
N VAL A 20 -5.61 -24.04 -20.18
CA VAL A 20 -5.20 -25.45 -20.04
C VAL A 20 -5.55 -25.87 -18.61
N ALA A 21 -6.17 -27.04 -18.49
CA ALA A 21 -6.81 -27.52 -17.28
C ALA A 21 -5.87 -27.57 -16.05
N GLY A 22 -6.28 -26.92 -14.96
CA GLY A 22 -5.80 -27.24 -13.61
C GLY A 22 -5.29 -26.09 -12.74
N GLY A 23 -5.23 -24.85 -13.25
CA GLY A 23 -4.78 -23.69 -12.49
C GLY A 23 -5.12 -22.39 -13.17
N ILE A 24 -5.00 -21.30 -12.43
CA ILE A 24 -5.17 -19.93 -12.89
C ILE A 24 -3.84 -19.54 -13.52
N SER A 25 -3.85 -18.90 -14.69
CA SER A 25 -2.61 -18.39 -15.26
C SER A 25 -2.05 -17.27 -14.38
N TYR A 26 -0.75 -17.02 -14.50
CA TYR A 26 -0.13 -15.91 -13.79
C TYR A 26 -0.75 -14.58 -14.24
N GLU A 27 -0.99 -14.47 -15.55
CA GLU A 27 -1.59 -13.32 -16.24
C GLU A 27 -3.00 -13.02 -15.73
N ASP A 28 -3.83 -14.05 -15.52
CA ASP A 28 -5.17 -13.89 -14.95
C ASP A 28 -5.10 -13.43 -13.48
N SER A 29 -4.14 -13.97 -12.74
CA SER A 29 -3.95 -13.64 -11.32
C SER A 29 -3.52 -12.19 -11.14
N ILE A 30 -2.55 -11.73 -11.94
CA ILE A 30 -2.10 -10.33 -11.87
C ILE A 30 -3.20 -9.39 -12.35
N ALA A 31 -3.92 -9.71 -13.43
CA ALA A 31 -5.04 -8.90 -13.91
C ALA A 31 -6.12 -8.70 -12.83
N ALA A 32 -6.46 -9.75 -12.08
CA ALA A 32 -7.46 -9.67 -11.00
C ALA A 32 -7.03 -8.76 -9.84
N VAL A 33 -5.76 -8.83 -9.43
CA VAL A 33 -5.19 -7.93 -8.40
C VAL A 33 -5.17 -6.48 -8.91
N LEU A 34 -4.72 -6.28 -10.14
CA LEU A 34 -4.57 -4.99 -10.77
C LEU A 34 -5.90 -4.26 -10.96
N GLN A 35 -6.92 -4.98 -11.42
CA GLN A 35 -8.27 -4.46 -11.65
C GLN A 35 -9.13 -4.36 -10.38
N ASN A 36 -8.55 -4.60 -9.19
CA ASN A 36 -9.26 -4.53 -7.90
C ASN A 36 -10.50 -5.45 -7.84
N HIS A 37 -10.42 -6.60 -8.52
CA HIS A 37 -11.48 -7.62 -8.52
C HIS A 37 -11.49 -8.47 -7.24
N LEU A 38 -10.37 -8.47 -6.51
CA LEU A 38 -10.28 -9.08 -5.19
C LEU A 38 -10.70 -8.05 -4.13
N ASP A 39 -11.50 -8.49 -3.15
CA ASP A 39 -11.77 -7.68 -1.96
C ASP A 39 -10.57 -7.80 -1.00
N PRO A 40 -9.82 -6.71 -0.74
CA PRO A 40 -8.71 -6.76 0.20
C PRO A 40 -9.17 -6.95 1.65
N ASN A 41 -10.46 -6.77 1.98
CA ASN A 41 -10.98 -6.91 3.33
C ASN A 41 -11.55 -8.32 3.57
N ASP A 42 -10.64 -9.27 3.81
CA ASP A 42 -10.96 -10.67 4.11
C ASP A 42 -11.12 -10.95 5.62
N ASN A 43 -11.02 -9.91 6.46
CA ASN A 43 -11.04 -9.96 7.92
C ASN A 43 -9.92 -10.80 8.55
N SER A 44 -8.87 -11.13 7.80
CA SER A 44 -7.70 -11.82 8.34
C SER A 44 -6.67 -10.81 8.84
N SER A 45 -6.03 -11.13 9.96
CA SER A 45 -5.13 -10.21 10.67
C SER A 45 -3.75 -10.80 10.89
N GLY A 46 -2.71 -10.00 10.74
CA GLY A 46 -1.34 -10.38 11.03
C GLY A 46 -0.34 -9.49 10.32
N VAL A 47 0.90 -9.98 10.20
CA VAL A 47 1.96 -9.32 9.44
C VAL A 47 2.12 -10.04 8.10
N ALA A 48 1.92 -9.31 7.01
CA ALA A 48 2.35 -9.76 5.69
C ALA A 48 3.72 -9.17 5.39
N TRP A 49 4.58 -9.93 4.71
CA TRP A 49 5.89 -9.50 4.28
C TRP A 49 5.98 -9.54 2.76
N PHE A 50 6.41 -8.43 2.17
CA PHE A 50 6.81 -8.35 0.78
C PHE A 50 8.33 -8.50 0.73
N ASN A 51 8.80 -9.56 0.08
CA ASN A 51 10.22 -9.84 -0.02
C ASN A 51 10.63 -10.02 -1.49
N ALA A 52 11.21 -8.97 -2.05
CA ALA A 52 11.87 -9.01 -3.35
C ALA A 52 13.38 -8.73 -3.19
N THR A 53 14.03 -9.25 -2.14
CA THR A 53 15.47 -9.03 -1.87
C THR A 53 16.40 -9.52 -2.98
N ASN A 54 16.02 -10.55 -3.74
CA ASN A 54 16.80 -11.05 -4.88
C ASN A 54 16.65 -10.18 -6.15
N TYR A 55 16.25 -8.92 -6.01
CA TYR A 55 15.76 -8.11 -7.11
C TYR A 55 16.47 -6.76 -7.20
N PRO A 56 17.00 -6.37 -8.38
CA PRO A 56 17.84 -5.18 -8.55
C PRO A 56 17.02 -3.88 -8.65
N LEU A 57 15.94 -3.78 -7.89
CA LEU A 57 15.06 -2.60 -7.87
C LEU A 57 15.66 -1.46 -7.03
N ASP A 58 16.55 -1.78 -6.11
CA ASP A 58 17.38 -0.83 -5.36
C ASP A 58 18.17 0.10 -6.29
N HIS A 59 18.78 -0.45 -7.35
CA HIS A 59 19.45 0.32 -8.41
C HIS A 59 18.51 1.31 -9.10
N PHE A 60 17.21 0.99 -9.15
CA PHE A 60 16.18 1.84 -9.74
C PHE A 60 15.47 2.76 -8.72
N GLY A 61 15.99 2.90 -7.50
CA GLY A 61 15.42 3.77 -6.47
C GLY A 61 14.20 3.16 -5.77
N PHE A 62 14.04 1.85 -5.82
CA PHE A 62 13.03 1.07 -5.10
C PHE A 62 13.66 0.30 -3.92
N GLU A 63 14.53 0.96 -3.16
CA GLU A 63 15.23 0.39 -1.98
C GLU A 63 14.28 -0.26 -0.96
N GLU A 64 13.04 0.23 -0.87
CA GLU A 64 12.01 -0.29 0.04
C GLU A 64 11.33 -1.60 -0.44
N SER A 65 11.60 -2.09 -1.66
CA SER A 65 10.99 -3.33 -2.15
C SER A 65 11.75 -4.60 -1.73
N GLY A 66 12.95 -4.46 -1.14
CA GLY A 66 13.77 -5.60 -0.71
C GLY A 66 13.09 -6.41 0.39
N GLU A 67 12.64 -5.75 1.46
CA GLU A 67 11.90 -6.36 2.57
C GLU A 67 10.97 -5.33 3.20
N TYR A 68 9.65 -5.49 3.00
CA TYR A 68 8.65 -4.54 3.50
C TYR A 68 7.50 -5.27 4.19
N GLY A 69 7.35 -5.06 5.49
CA GLY A 69 6.24 -5.61 6.26
C GLY A 69 5.03 -4.68 6.28
N ILE A 70 3.83 -5.24 6.41
CA ILE A 70 2.59 -4.53 6.77
C ILE A 70 1.88 -5.31 7.87
N TYR A 71 1.50 -4.62 8.94
CA TYR A 71 0.53 -5.17 9.89
C TYR A 71 -0.86 -4.71 9.47
N THR A 72 -1.76 -5.68 9.29
CA THR A 72 -3.16 -5.44 8.93
C THR A 72 -4.09 -6.17 9.88
N TYR A 73 -5.24 -5.56 10.16
CA TYR A 73 -6.33 -6.21 10.89
C TYR A 73 -7.33 -6.91 9.97
N THR A 74 -7.26 -6.68 8.66
CA THR A 74 -8.36 -7.03 7.74
C THR A 74 -7.94 -7.66 6.41
N SER A 75 -6.64 -7.74 6.11
CA SER A 75 -6.17 -8.00 4.75
C SER A 75 -4.99 -8.98 4.68
N LEU A 76 -4.76 -9.81 5.70
CA LEU A 76 -3.55 -10.65 5.75
C LEU A 76 -3.47 -11.63 4.57
N ASN A 77 -4.55 -12.34 4.23
CA ASN A 77 -4.52 -13.32 3.14
C ASN A 77 -4.33 -12.60 1.79
N TYR A 78 -5.08 -11.53 1.54
CA TYR A 78 -4.89 -10.69 0.35
C TYR A 78 -3.42 -10.23 0.19
N LEU A 79 -2.85 -9.64 1.24
CA LEU A 79 -1.47 -9.14 1.21
C LEU A 79 -0.46 -10.27 0.99
N THR A 80 -0.70 -11.44 1.59
CA THR A 80 0.16 -12.63 1.42
C THR A 80 0.12 -13.11 -0.03
N GLU A 81 -1.05 -13.16 -0.67
CA GLU A 81 -1.16 -13.55 -2.08
C GLU A 81 -0.49 -12.54 -3.02
N VAL A 82 -0.65 -11.24 -2.76
CA VAL A 82 0.05 -10.19 -3.53
C VAL A 82 1.58 -10.34 -3.40
N ALA A 83 2.08 -10.61 -2.19
CA ALA A 83 3.51 -10.86 -1.96
C ALA A 83 4.01 -12.14 -2.66
N ASN A 84 3.21 -13.21 -2.66
CA ASN A 84 3.53 -14.45 -3.37
C ASN A 84 3.59 -14.23 -4.89
N LEU A 85 2.62 -13.49 -5.45
CA LEU A 85 2.63 -13.11 -6.87
C LEU A 85 3.85 -12.28 -7.22
N ALA A 86 4.25 -11.35 -6.35
CA ALA A 86 5.45 -10.55 -6.57
C ALA A 86 6.72 -11.40 -6.52
N THR A 87 6.79 -12.38 -5.61
CA THR A 87 7.90 -13.34 -5.54
C THR A 87 8.01 -14.15 -6.82
N TYR A 88 6.86 -14.61 -7.35
CA TYR A 88 6.81 -15.30 -8.64
C TYR A 88 7.26 -14.40 -9.79
N ALA A 89 6.71 -13.18 -9.88
CA ALA A 89 7.07 -12.18 -10.88
C ALA A 89 8.58 -11.89 -10.88
N ALA A 90 9.16 -11.72 -9.68
CA ALA A 90 10.59 -11.53 -9.50
C ALA A 90 11.40 -12.71 -10.05
N SER A 91 10.97 -13.94 -9.77
CA SER A 91 11.63 -15.16 -10.27
C SER A 91 11.59 -15.32 -11.81
N LYS A 92 10.66 -14.63 -12.48
CA LYS A 92 10.52 -14.60 -13.94
C LYS A 92 11.18 -13.39 -14.60
N GLY A 93 11.68 -12.45 -13.81
CA GLY A 93 12.22 -11.20 -14.33
C GLY A 93 11.16 -10.20 -14.77
N PHE A 94 9.93 -10.29 -14.24
CA PHE A 94 8.85 -9.37 -14.59
C PHE A 94 8.89 -8.09 -13.74
N TYR A 95 9.70 -7.10 -14.15
CA TYR A 95 10.01 -5.90 -13.37
C TYR A 95 8.89 -4.88 -13.25
N GLY A 96 8.12 -4.69 -14.32
CA GLY A 96 6.89 -3.92 -14.22
C GLY A 96 5.91 -4.48 -13.19
N ASP A 97 5.73 -5.79 -13.21
CA ASP A 97 4.75 -6.49 -12.38
C ASP A 97 5.09 -6.39 -10.89
N VAL A 98 6.36 -6.60 -10.50
CA VAL A 98 6.79 -6.47 -9.11
C VAL A 98 6.57 -5.07 -8.57
N VAL A 99 6.85 -4.02 -9.36
CA VAL A 99 6.62 -2.64 -8.92
C VAL A 99 5.13 -2.40 -8.68
N LEU A 100 4.24 -2.84 -9.58
CA LEU A 100 2.81 -2.67 -9.36
C LEU A 100 2.29 -3.48 -8.17
N LEU A 101 2.73 -4.73 -8.03
CA LEU A 101 2.35 -5.58 -6.89
C LEU A 101 2.88 -5.02 -5.57
N PHE A 102 4.07 -4.43 -5.56
CA PHE A 102 4.59 -3.70 -4.40
C PHE A 102 3.66 -2.54 -4.02
N TYR A 103 3.20 -1.74 -4.99
CA TYR A 103 2.28 -0.66 -4.69
C TYR A 103 0.90 -1.15 -4.23
N LYS A 104 0.36 -2.21 -4.84
CA LYS A 104 -0.86 -2.87 -4.36
C LYS A 104 -0.69 -3.37 -2.93
N PHE A 105 0.49 -3.91 -2.60
CA PHE A 105 0.83 -4.36 -1.27
C PHE A 105 0.86 -3.19 -0.27
N ILE A 106 1.64 -2.12 -0.53
CA ILE A 106 1.76 -1.01 0.42
C ILE A 106 0.46 -0.23 0.62
N TYR A 107 -0.43 -0.21 -0.38
CA TYR A 107 -1.76 0.37 -0.25
C TYR A 107 -2.83 -0.64 0.18
N ALA A 108 -2.43 -1.86 0.54
CA ALA A 108 -3.30 -2.95 0.95
C ALA A 108 -4.53 -3.15 0.05
N GLY A 109 -4.35 -2.99 -1.27
CA GLY A 109 -5.41 -3.14 -2.26
C GLY A 109 -6.51 -2.09 -2.18
N ASP A 110 -6.31 -0.99 -1.47
CA ASP A 110 -7.29 0.10 -1.40
C ASP A 110 -7.64 0.57 -2.81
N LYS A 111 -8.93 0.49 -3.16
CA LYS A 111 -9.38 0.64 -4.54
C LYS A 111 -9.19 2.06 -5.04
N ASP A 112 -9.34 3.05 -4.17
CA ASP A 112 -9.24 4.47 -4.53
C ASP A 112 -7.76 4.84 -4.76
N ASN A 113 -6.87 4.37 -3.87
CA ASN A 113 -5.43 4.68 -3.96
C ASN A 113 -4.69 3.88 -5.02
N THR A 114 -5.23 2.73 -5.44
CA THR A 114 -4.58 1.83 -6.41
C THR A 114 -5.33 1.71 -7.72
N ALA A 115 -6.31 2.58 -7.97
CA ALA A 115 -7.01 2.63 -9.25
C ALA A 115 -6.06 3.03 -10.39
N PHE A 116 -6.35 2.56 -11.60
CA PHE A 116 -5.58 2.88 -12.81
C PHE A 116 -6.03 4.20 -13.41
N ASN A 117 -5.80 5.29 -12.68
CA ASN A 117 -6.07 6.66 -13.12
C ASN A 117 -4.96 7.59 -12.62
N SER A 118 -4.79 8.73 -13.29
CA SER A 118 -3.71 9.70 -13.01
C SER A 118 -3.83 10.41 -11.66
N SER A 119 -4.92 10.18 -10.92
CA SER A 119 -5.15 10.75 -9.59
C SER A 119 -4.92 9.78 -8.44
N SER A 120 -4.69 8.50 -8.71
CA SER A 120 -4.45 7.52 -7.66
C SER A 120 -3.05 7.68 -7.08
N ASP A 121 -2.92 7.49 -5.78
CA ASP A 121 -1.65 7.67 -5.07
C ASP A 121 -0.57 6.70 -5.57
N MET A 122 -0.95 5.47 -5.95
CA MET A 122 -0.06 4.53 -6.61
C MET A 122 0.54 5.10 -7.91
N VAL A 123 -0.30 5.64 -8.80
CA VAL A 123 0.16 6.16 -10.11
C VAL A 123 1.04 7.40 -9.91
N LEU A 124 0.67 8.27 -8.98
CA LEU A 124 1.44 9.46 -8.64
C LEU A 124 2.81 9.12 -8.05
N ASP A 125 2.88 8.14 -7.13
CA ASP A 125 4.12 7.69 -6.52
C ASP A 125 5.05 6.99 -7.53
N ILE A 126 4.50 6.17 -8.43
CA ILE A 126 5.26 5.56 -9.54
C ILE A 126 5.84 6.68 -10.42
N GLY A 127 5.01 7.64 -10.83
CA GLY A 127 5.43 8.76 -11.68
C GLY A 127 6.55 9.58 -11.04
N GLU A 128 6.50 9.79 -9.74
CA GLU A 128 7.53 10.51 -9.01
C GLU A 128 8.86 9.75 -9.00
N ARG A 129 8.83 8.42 -8.88
CA ARG A 129 10.05 7.60 -9.00
C ARG A 129 10.61 7.63 -10.42
N LEU A 130 9.76 7.51 -11.44
CA LEU A 130 10.17 7.61 -12.86
C LEU A 130 10.90 8.93 -13.14
N ARG A 131 10.37 10.07 -12.66
CA ARG A 131 10.98 11.39 -12.84
C ARG A 131 12.30 11.59 -12.09
N ASN A 132 12.40 11.01 -10.90
CA ASN A 132 13.56 11.19 -10.02
C ASN A 132 14.68 10.18 -10.28
N ASN A 133 14.42 9.12 -11.05
CA ASN A 133 15.45 8.18 -11.46
C ASN A 133 16.35 8.82 -12.54
N LYS A 134 17.47 9.39 -12.09
CA LYS A 134 18.50 10.00 -12.95
C LYS A 134 19.83 9.23 -12.92
N ARG A 135 19.85 8.02 -12.35
CA ARG A 135 21.09 7.38 -11.89
C ARG A 135 21.78 6.49 -12.91
N ASP A 136 21.09 5.96 -13.93
CA ASP A 136 21.71 5.16 -14.99
C ASP A 136 21.00 5.32 -16.34
N SER A 137 21.73 5.17 -17.44
CA SER A 137 21.35 5.56 -18.81
C SER A 137 20.30 4.69 -19.50
N SER A 138 19.66 3.75 -18.80
CA SER A 138 18.48 3.03 -19.30
C SER A 138 17.23 3.71 -18.76
N ASP A 139 16.32 4.14 -19.64
CA ASP A 139 15.04 4.70 -19.22
C ASP A 139 14.34 3.69 -18.31
N LEU A 140 14.18 4.00 -17.02
CA LEU A 140 13.50 3.12 -16.06
C LEU A 140 12.10 2.76 -16.58
N LEU A 141 11.46 3.69 -17.30
CA LEU A 141 10.20 3.43 -17.96
C LEU A 141 10.31 2.25 -18.94
N ASP A 142 11.32 2.24 -19.81
CA ASP A 142 11.56 1.16 -20.77
C ASP A 142 11.83 -0.17 -20.05
N VAL A 143 12.61 -0.16 -18.96
CA VAL A 143 12.87 -1.37 -18.18
C VAL A 143 11.58 -1.96 -17.64
N LEU A 144 10.73 -1.13 -17.01
CA LEU A 144 9.47 -1.58 -16.43
C LEU A 144 8.48 -2.02 -17.49
N MET A 145 8.35 -1.28 -18.61
CA MET A 145 7.47 -1.64 -19.72
C MET A 145 7.90 -2.94 -20.43
N ASN A 146 9.18 -3.11 -20.73
CA ASN A 146 9.69 -4.28 -21.45
C ASN A 146 9.70 -5.56 -20.60
N SER A 147 9.69 -5.41 -19.29
CA SER A 147 9.63 -6.51 -18.34
C SER A 147 8.22 -6.71 -17.75
N SER A 148 7.20 -6.05 -18.30
CA SER A 148 5.82 -6.27 -17.88
C SER A 148 5.25 -7.52 -18.55
N SER A 149 4.52 -8.37 -17.81
CA SER A 149 3.95 -9.60 -18.37
C SER A 149 2.76 -9.35 -19.29
N CYS A 150 2.04 -8.25 -19.13
CA CYS A 150 0.87 -7.90 -19.95
C CYS A 150 0.78 -6.40 -20.27
N ASP A 151 -0.08 -6.05 -21.23
CA ASP A 151 -0.23 -4.67 -21.72
C ASP A 151 -0.93 -3.76 -20.70
N GLU A 152 -1.77 -4.30 -19.83
CA GLU A 152 -2.41 -3.55 -18.75
C GLU A 152 -1.37 -2.97 -17.77
N VAL A 153 -0.34 -3.75 -17.44
CA VAL A 153 0.76 -3.30 -16.58
C VAL A 153 1.53 -2.16 -17.26
N LYS A 154 1.87 -2.32 -18.55
CA LYS A 154 2.59 -1.30 -19.33
C LYS A 154 1.85 0.04 -19.34
N ARG A 155 0.53 -0.01 -19.53
CA ARG A 155 -0.33 1.18 -19.58
C ARG A 155 -0.35 1.97 -18.27
N VAL A 156 -0.14 1.32 -17.12
CA VAL A 156 -0.01 2.01 -15.83
C VAL A 156 1.27 2.84 -15.78
N PHE A 157 2.37 2.33 -16.35
CA PHE A 157 3.63 3.07 -16.39
C PHE A 157 3.59 4.26 -17.35
N GLU A 158 2.95 4.11 -18.51
CA GLU A 158 2.67 5.23 -19.42
C GLU A 158 1.87 6.33 -18.70
N LEU A 159 0.79 5.92 -18.01
CA LEU A 159 -0.04 6.84 -17.25
C LEU A 159 0.72 7.53 -16.11
N ALA A 160 1.60 6.79 -15.43
CA ALA A 160 2.42 7.32 -14.34
C ALA A 160 3.49 8.31 -14.84
N ALA A 161 4.09 8.06 -16.01
CA ALA A 161 5.05 8.97 -16.62
C ALA A 161 4.43 10.34 -16.91
N ASP A 162 3.16 10.37 -17.33
CA ASP A 162 2.39 11.59 -17.61
C ASP A 162 1.75 12.22 -16.36
N ALA A 163 1.79 11.55 -15.21
CA ALA A 163 1.10 12.01 -14.02
C ALA A 163 1.75 13.28 -13.43
N PRO A 164 0.97 14.23 -12.87
CA PRO A 164 1.53 15.45 -12.31
C PRO A 164 2.45 15.16 -11.11
N PRO A 165 3.46 16.03 -10.85
CA PRO A 165 4.36 15.85 -9.72
C PRO A 165 3.62 15.91 -8.38
N LEU A 166 4.04 15.06 -7.44
CA LEU A 166 3.54 15.08 -6.07
C LEU A 166 3.95 16.39 -5.40
N ARG A 167 2.97 17.16 -4.92
CA ARG A 167 3.24 18.37 -4.12
C ARG A 167 3.64 17.96 -2.71
N ILE A 168 4.93 18.06 -2.40
CA ILE A 168 5.46 17.88 -1.05
C ILE A 168 5.27 19.20 -0.27
N GLU A 169 4.39 19.20 0.74
CA GLU A 169 4.19 20.36 1.61
C GLU A 169 5.22 20.44 2.75
N LYS A 170 5.69 21.66 3.05
CA LYS A 170 6.75 21.96 4.03
C LYS A 170 6.27 21.73 5.48
N ARG A 171 7.18 21.29 6.36
CA ARG A 171 6.90 20.77 7.71
C ARG A 171 6.84 21.88 8.79
N ALA A 172 5.74 22.00 9.54
CA ALA A 172 5.60 22.85 10.75
C ALA A 172 5.04 22.06 11.94
N SER A 173 5.55 22.23 13.16
CA SER A 173 5.10 21.49 14.35
C SER A 173 3.66 21.84 14.74
N SER A 174 2.70 21.06 14.25
CA SER A 174 1.27 21.20 14.49
C SER A 174 0.54 19.99 13.90
N ILE A 175 -0.68 19.71 14.37
CA ILE A 175 -1.63 18.92 13.58
C ILE A 175 -1.99 19.73 12.34
N THR A 176 -1.79 19.17 11.15
CA THR A 176 -2.20 19.77 9.88
C THR A 176 -3.23 18.86 9.23
N CYS A 177 -4.43 19.38 8.99
CA CYS A 177 -5.48 18.65 8.28
C CYS A 177 -5.21 18.65 6.78
N ASP A 178 -5.40 17.50 6.14
CA ASP A 178 -5.27 17.34 4.69
C ASP A 178 -6.65 17.03 4.08
N LYS A 179 -6.91 17.55 2.88
CA LYS A 179 -8.16 17.30 2.15
C LYS A 179 -8.02 16.25 1.05
N ARG A 180 -6.79 15.88 0.67
CA ARG A 180 -6.53 15.01 -0.48
C ARG A 180 -6.57 13.53 -0.14
N HIS A 181 -6.13 13.17 1.07
CA HIS A 181 -5.87 11.78 1.47
C HIS A 181 -6.79 11.37 2.61
N GLN A 182 -8.08 11.55 2.36
CA GLN A 182 -9.14 11.44 3.34
C GLN A 182 -9.73 10.04 3.40
N ALA A 183 -9.38 9.33 4.47
CA ALA A 183 -10.00 8.07 4.84
C ALA A 183 -11.42 8.25 5.39
N ASN A 184 -12.20 7.18 5.34
CA ASN A 184 -13.51 7.12 5.98
C ASN A 184 -13.36 7.23 7.52
N LYS A 185 -14.14 8.10 8.15
CA LYS A 185 -14.16 8.26 9.60
C LYS A 185 -14.43 6.96 10.36
N SER A 186 -15.38 6.13 9.91
CA SER A 186 -15.70 4.89 10.61
C SER A 186 -14.54 3.89 10.61
N ASP A 187 -13.79 3.85 9.50
CA ASP A 187 -12.63 2.97 9.37
C ASP A 187 -11.49 3.47 10.24
N CYS A 188 -11.23 4.78 10.25
CA CYS A 188 -10.22 5.36 11.14
C CYS A 188 -10.59 5.27 12.62
N TYR A 189 -11.86 5.43 12.98
CA TYR A 189 -12.31 5.25 14.35
C TYR A 189 -12.07 3.80 14.80
N SER A 190 -12.45 2.83 13.96
CA SER A 190 -12.20 1.40 14.23
C SER A 190 -10.70 1.10 14.35
N LEU A 191 -9.87 1.68 13.47
CA LEU A 191 -8.41 1.55 13.53
C LEU A 191 -7.85 2.07 14.86
N LEU A 192 -8.26 3.26 15.28
CA LEU A 192 -7.76 3.86 16.52
C LEU A 192 -8.17 3.04 17.75
N HIS A 193 -9.38 2.48 17.79
CA HIS A 193 -9.80 1.56 18.84
C HIS A 193 -8.99 0.26 18.84
N ALA A 194 -8.71 -0.31 17.67
CA ALA A 194 -7.86 -1.49 17.56
C ALA A 194 -6.43 -1.21 18.04
N ILE A 195 -5.88 -0.03 17.72
CA ILE A 195 -4.56 0.43 18.18
C ILE A 195 -4.53 0.62 19.70
N ASP A 196 -5.55 1.22 20.32
CA ASP A 196 -5.57 1.43 21.77
C ASP A 196 -5.56 0.11 22.55
N ALA A 197 -6.26 -0.90 22.02
CA ALA A 197 -6.32 -2.25 22.60
C ALA A 197 -5.05 -3.09 22.34
N ASP A 198 -4.16 -2.68 21.43
CA ASP A 198 -2.97 -3.44 21.03
C ASP A 198 -1.72 -3.03 21.85
N HIS A 199 -1.35 -3.90 22.78
CA HIS A 199 -0.18 -3.75 23.64
C HIS A 199 1.10 -4.38 23.06
N SER A 200 1.05 -4.89 21.83
CA SER A 200 2.21 -5.52 21.20
C SER A 200 3.32 -4.51 20.91
N TRP A 201 4.57 -4.98 20.97
CA TRP A 201 5.73 -4.19 20.60
C TRP A 201 5.98 -4.24 19.09
N LYS A 202 6.36 -3.11 18.52
CA LYS A 202 6.89 -2.96 17.16
C LYS A 202 8.30 -2.38 17.23
N SER A 203 9.15 -2.77 16.29
CA SER A 203 10.50 -2.25 16.12
C SER A 203 10.83 -2.23 14.63
N GLY A 204 11.44 -1.15 14.13
CA GLY A 204 11.75 -1.00 12.71
C GLY A 204 10.51 -0.70 11.86
N GLY A 205 10.42 -1.32 10.67
CA GLY A 205 9.20 -1.40 9.85
C GLY A 205 8.29 -2.56 10.29
N PRO A 206 7.02 -2.65 9.84
CA PRO A 206 6.25 -1.75 8.97
C PRO A 206 6.22 -0.32 9.50
N ARG A 207 6.18 0.71 8.64
CA ARG A 207 5.99 2.11 9.06
C ARG A 207 4.51 2.56 9.05
N HIS A 208 3.59 1.60 9.01
CA HIS A 208 2.16 1.86 9.13
C HIS A 208 1.39 0.65 9.64
N ILE A 209 0.16 0.92 10.09
CA ILE A 209 -0.86 -0.06 10.51
C ILE A 209 -2.15 0.30 9.78
N GLN A 210 -2.85 -0.71 9.25
CA GLN A 210 -4.05 -0.53 8.44
C GLN A 210 -5.27 -1.24 9.04
N TYR A 211 -6.42 -0.58 8.92
CA TYR A 211 -7.75 -1.18 9.05
C TYR A 211 -8.62 -0.65 7.91
N ARG A 212 -8.99 -1.53 6.96
CA ARG A 212 -9.73 -1.16 5.75
C ARG A 212 -9.06 0.01 5.01
N GLY A 213 -9.80 1.04 4.61
CA GLY A 213 -9.25 2.22 3.91
C GLY A 213 -8.62 3.27 4.83
N CYS A 214 -8.29 2.93 6.09
CA CYS A 214 -7.60 3.86 6.99
C CYS A 214 -6.25 3.30 7.45
N PHE A 215 -5.28 4.21 7.55
CA PHE A 215 -3.90 3.93 7.89
C PHE A 215 -3.45 4.89 8.99
N VAL A 216 -2.71 4.35 9.96
CA VAL A 216 -1.81 5.12 10.82
C VAL A 216 -0.39 4.85 10.36
N SER A 217 0.31 5.87 9.88
CA SER A 217 1.68 5.75 9.39
C SER A 217 2.63 6.71 10.12
N TRP A 218 3.94 6.41 10.13
CA TRP A 218 4.93 7.24 10.80
C TRP A 218 6.25 7.38 10.02
N SER A 219 6.94 8.49 10.26
CA SER A 219 7.96 8.99 9.34
C SER A 219 9.33 8.29 9.39
N LYS A 220 9.64 7.56 10.47
CA LYS A 220 10.96 6.91 10.67
C LYS A 220 10.87 5.71 11.61
N ASP A 221 11.81 4.79 11.50
CA ASP A 221 11.87 3.63 12.39
C ASP A 221 11.90 4.03 13.87
N ALA A 222 11.14 3.27 14.67
CA ALA A 222 11.02 3.46 16.10
C ALA A 222 10.64 2.12 16.75
N THR A 223 10.99 1.95 18.02
CA THR A 223 10.61 0.78 18.83
C THR A 223 9.62 1.21 19.90
N PHE A 224 8.36 0.78 19.80
CA PHE A 224 7.27 1.26 20.66
C PHE A 224 6.15 0.21 20.80
N GLN A 225 5.23 0.40 21.77
CA GLN A 225 3.99 -0.38 21.83
C GLN A 225 2.96 0.22 20.88
N VAL A 226 2.24 -0.59 20.11
CA VAL A 226 1.28 -0.12 19.08
C VAL A 226 0.35 0.99 19.63
N ARG A 227 -0.21 0.80 20.83
CA ARG A 227 -1.04 1.80 21.52
C ARG A 227 -0.43 3.20 21.67
N HIS A 228 0.89 3.37 21.61
CA HIS A 228 1.54 4.69 21.66
C HIS A 228 1.15 5.57 20.46
N LEU A 229 0.67 4.97 19.35
CA LEU A 229 0.14 5.70 18.21
C LEU A 229 -1.27 6.29 18.48
N TYR A 230 -1.98 5.83 19.51
CA TYR A 230 -3.38 6.17 19.74
C TYR A 230 -3.58 7.67 20.00
N ASN A 231 -2.85 8.26 20.94
CA ASN A 231 -3.09 9.63 21.41
C ASN A 231 -2.95 10.67 20.27
N ALA A 232 -1.91 10.53 19.45
CA ALA A 232 -1.71 11.41 18.29
C ALA A 232 -2.78 11.15 17.21
N GLY A 233 -3.16 9.89 17.01
CA GLY A 233 -4.20 9.50 16.05
C GLY A 233 -5.60 10.01 16.45
N VAL A 234 -5.96 9.96 17.72
CA VAL A 234 -7.21 10.52 18.24
C VAL A 234 -7.21 12.04 18.17
N SER A 235 -6.09 12.68 18.51
CA SER A 235 -5.97 14.14 18.38
C SER A 235 -6.15 14.57 16.93
N CYS A 236 -5.51 13.85 16.01
CA CYS A 236 -5.69 14.01 14.57
C CYS A 236 -7.15 13.85 14.13
N TYR A 237 -7.80 12.78 14.58
CA TYR A 237 -9.20 12.51 14.30
C TYR A 237 -10.07 13.65 14.81
N ASN A 238 -9.99 14.01 16.08
CA ASN A 238 -10.85 15.03 16.68
C ASN A 238 -10.70 16.42 16.02
N VAL A 239 -9.49 16.78 15.58
CA VAL A 239 -9.23 18.09 14.96
C VAL A 239 -9.63 18.12 13.49
N CYS A 240 -9.37 17.05 12.73
CA CYS A 240 -9.47 17.06 11.27
C CYS A 240 -10.67 16.28 10.70
N ALA A 241 -11.42 15.58 11.55
CA ALA A 241 -12.62 14.84 11.18
C ALA A 241 -13.74 15.79 10.72
N THR A 242 -13.88 15.99 9.40
CA THR A 242 -14.93 16.82 8.80
C THR A 242 -15.89 15.96 7.96
N GLY A 243 -17.20 16.10 8.15
CA GLY A 243 -18.19 15.26 7.46
C GLY A 243 -18.01 13.77 7.81
N ASN A 244 -17.87 12.91 6.80
CA ASN A 244 -17.59 11.46 6.95
C ASN A 244 -16.12 11.09 6.67
N LYS A 245 -15.24 12.09 6.64
CA LYS A 245 -13.85 11.94 6.21
C LYS A 245 -12.85 12.49 7.24
N VAL A 246 -11.63 11.95 7.23
CA VAL A 246 -10.53 12.41 8.10
C VAL A 246 -9.19 12.22 7.41
N SER A 247 -8.33 13.24 7.50
CA SER A 247 -6.92 13.12 7.16
C SER A 247 -6.12 14.14 7.96
N CYS A 248 -5.02 13.75 8.54
CA CYS A 248 -4.07 14.71 9.08
C CYS A 248 -2.65 14.17 9.23
N LYS A 249 -1.75 15.11 9.46
CA LYS A 249 -0.39 14.89 9.90
C LYS A 249 -0.16 15.51 11.27
N ALA A 250 0.11 14.69 12.28
CA ALA A 250 0.65 15.09 13.57
C ALA A 250 2.19 15.09 13.50
N ARG A 251 2.84 16.15 13.99
CA ARG A 251 4.31 16.26 14.01
C ARG A 251 4.80 16.28 15.46
N GLY A 252 6.00 15.73 15.69
CA GLY A 252 6.60 15.70 17.03
C GLY A 252 5.94 14.69 17.96
N VAL A 253 5.47 13.58 17.41
CA VAL A 253 4.91 12.48 18.20
C VAL A 253 6.08 11.70 18.79
N GLU A 254 6.09 11.55 20.12
CA GLU A 254 7.11 10.77 20.82
C GLU A 254 6.70 9.30 20.88
N LEU A 255 7.50 8.45 20.24
CA LEU A 255 7.37 6.99 20.32
C LEU A 255 8.59 6.44 21.04
N ASN A 256 8.47 6.25 22.37
CA ASN A 256 9.50 5.66 23.22
C ASN A 256 10.89 6.32 23.04
N GLY A 257 10.95 7.66 23.17
CA GLY A 257 12.17 8.45 22.97
C GLY A 257 12.49 8.83 21.52
N HIS A 258 11.71 8.37 20.53
CA HIS A 258 11.87 8.76 19.13
C HIS A 258 10.80 9.77 18.68
N MET A 259 11.23 10.96 18.24
CA MET A 259 10.32 11.97 17.67
C MET A 259 9.99 11.69 16.20
N VAL A 260 8.74 11.36 15.89
CA VAL A 260 8.26 11.05 14.53
C VAL A 260 7.18 12.04 14.07
N GLY A 261 6.91 12.08 12.77
CA GLY A 261 5.60 12.47 12.26
C GLY A 261 4.68 11.25 12.26
N GLN A 262 3.42 11.42 12.65
CA GLN A 262 2.38 10.40 12.55
C GLN A 262 1.22 10.93 11.70
N CYS A 263 0.69 10.10 10.83
CA CYS A 263 -0.40 10.45 9.93
C CYS A 263 -1.58 9.53 10.20
N LEU A 264 -2.81 10.04 10.04
CA LEU A 264 -4.03 9.27 9.97
C LEU A 264 -4.68 9.65 8.64
N SER A 265 -4.76 8.73 7.70
CA SER A 265 -5.19 9.00 6.33
C SER A 265 -5.61 7.72 5.62
N ASP A 266 -6.03 7.82 4.36
CA ASP A 266 -6.16 6.68 3.45
C ASP A 266 -4.81 6.19 2.90
N ARG A 267 -3.69 6.88 3.20
CA ARG A 267 -2.36 6.48 2.75
C ARG A 267 -1.51 5.77 3.79
N ALA A 268 -0.84 4.72 3.33
CA ALA A 268 0.20 4.00 4.05
C ALA A 268 1.54 4.75 4.17
N LYS A 269 1.83 5.69 3.26
CA LYS A 269 3.08 6.45 3.16
C LYS A 269 2.83 7.95 3.06
N GLY A 270 3.90 8.74 3.12
CA GLY A 270 3.83 10.20 3.01
C GLY A 270 3.76 10.97 4.33
N CYS A 271 3.87 10.25 5.46
CA CYS A 271 4.34 10.86 6.69
C CYS A 271 5.85 11.14 6.61
#